data_AF-A0A358JWX2-F1
#
_entry.id   AF-A0A358JWX2-F1
#
_cell.length_a   1.000
_cell.length_b   1.000
_cell.length_c   1.000
_cell.angle_alpha   90.00
_cell.angle_beta   90.00
_cell.angle_gamma   90.00
#
_symmetry.space_group_name_H-M   'P 1'
#
loop_
_entity.id
_entity.type
_entity.pdbx_description
1 polymer ?
#
loop_
_entity_poly.entity_id
_entity_poly.type
_entity_poly.pdbx_seq_one_letter_code
_entity_poly.pdbx_strand_id
1 'polypeptide(L)'
;MKNNILLKGLDLSYSKEAKGFKERMFGHAGSIHLKNINIHLYEGEVLGLLSDAETLFYIKEVLSGTLNPVTGKVKTHGGILSLDVMDHINNPFSLSFFIEELLEEYKSGKEFQTAVELLHNKPVIRNNLTKKLKDLSRKQLAHILLEISGLIDAEVIIYTNFHEHLEDLNKFRSTVNMHEQNGRGILLLETSLEPIEKMANYFTWISYGQIRFEGSVEQGVESYHKYLRDKSMVKNIEQEALFDLEWKRHVYEDEMYSENFKRLGKQQASVLDNINIRKIIVTLVLAFLMVLSALVIFMNISFIGESPTFTEEQQNLNEEVTSERLSYVFVNRDGLEIDGTTLPQYTLLEVTAADEETYTVNYGGNEKTVNRNEVIYFNPASLYTEEDFMNLLQYASPVIQNNYLFYSNYLNGDRDFLEANITFDVLDENHGSVAGIPITYHFSRDTVFSMEFEGAENNKITEDLNLTGEVTIFRVDEGFMIYDSVQNNWNYLRR
;
A
#
# COMPACT_ATOMS: atom_id res chain seq x y z
N MET A 1 -20.44 21.48 36.62
CA MET A 1 -20.26 20.02 36.71
C MET A 1 -18.79 19.73 36.49
N LYS A 2 -18.19 18.78 37.23
CA LYS A 2 -16.85 18.30 36.88
C LYS A 2 -17.02 17.41 35.65
N ASN A 3 -16.39 17.74 34.52
CA ASN A 3 -16.39 16.90 33.34
C ASN A 3 -15.53 15.66 33.63
N ASN A 4 -16.16 14.59 34.12
CA ASN A 4 -15.51 13.31 34.34
C ASN A 4 -15.34 12.62 32.98
N ILE A 5 -14.11 12.24 32.64
CA ILE A 5 -13.81 11.48 31.42
C ILE A 5 -14.02 10.00 31.72
N LEU A 6 -14.95 9.35 31.02
CA LEU A 6 -15.23 7.92 31.16
C LEU A 6 -14.31 7.07 30.27
N LEU A 7 -14.04 7.53 29.05
CA LEU A 7 -13.14 6.86 28.10
C LEU A 7 -12.18 7.87 27.48
N LYS A 8 -10.92 7.47 27.36
CA LYS A 8 -9.88 8.29 26.76
C LYS A 8 -8.93 7.45 25.92
N GLY A 9 -8.99 7.63 24.61
CA GLY A 9 -7.98 7.16 23.65
C GLY A 9 -7.00 8.29 23.35
N LEU A 10 -5.71 8.08 23.60
CA LEU A 10 -4.66 9.06 23.32
C LEU A 10 -3.68 8.50 22.30
N ASP A 11 -3.43 9.28 21.23
CA ASP A 11 -2.46 8.99 20.17
C ASP A 11 -2.57 7.57 19.61
N LEU A 12 -3.81 7.10 19.44
CA LEU A 12 -4.10 5.74 19.02
C LEU A 12 -3.70 5.55 17.57
N SER A 13 -2.70 4.70 17.35
CA SER A 13 -2.34 4.21 16.03
C SER A 13 -2.34 2.69 16.04
N TYR A 14 -2.85 2.11 14.96
CA TYR A 14 -2.93 0.67 14.78
C TYR A 14 -2.61 0.34 13.33
N SER A 15 -1.64 -0.55 13.17
CA SER A 15 -1.28 -1.18 11.91
C SER A 15 -1.30 -2.68 12.11
N LYS A 16 -1.70 -3.41 11.06
CA LYS A 16 -1.55 -4.87 11.06
C LYS A 16 -0.07 -5.22 10.99
N GLU A 17 0.31 -6.39 11.49
CA GLU A 17 1.63 -6.93 11.20
C GLU A 17 1.80 -7.14 9.70
N ALA A 18 3.02 -6.93 9.20
CA ALA A 18 3.36 -7.21 7.82
C ALA A 18 3.15 -8.71 7.51
N LYS A 19 2.62 -9.00 6.32
CA LYS A 19 2.34 -10.38 5.90
C LYS A 19 3.64 -11.15 5.66
N GLY A 20 4.68 -10.51 5.12
CA GLY A 20 5.97 -11.10 4.83
C GLY A 20 6.85 -11.25 6.07
N PHE A 21 7.52 -12.39 6.20
CA PHE A 21 8.47 -12.63 7.30
C PHE A 21 9.65 -11.64 7.28
N LYS A 22 10.16 -11.30 6.09
CA LYS A 22 11.24 -10.31 5.92
C LYS A 22 10.82 -8.93 6.45
N GLU A 23 9.63 -8.45 6.05
CA GLU A 23 9.08 -7.17 6.48
C GLU A 23 8.92 -7.10 8.01
N ARG A 24 8.38 -8.18 8.61
CA ARG A 24 8.29 -8.32 10.08
C ARG A 24 9.67 -8.27 10.76
N MET A 25 10.67 -8.95 10.20
CA MET A 25 12.04 -8.95 10.74
C MET A 25 12.71 -7.58 10.69
N PHE A 26 12.40 -6.78 9.68
CA PHE A 26 12.90 -5.40 9.56
C PHE A 26 12.06 -4.38 10.36
N GLY A 27 11.00 -4.83 11.05
CA GLY A 27 10.18 -3.98 11.91
C GLY A 27 9.21 -3.08 11.17
N HIS A 28 8.97 -3.31 9.87
CA HIS A 28 8.02 -2.51 9.10
C HIS A 28 6.59 -2.82 9.55
N ALA A 29 5.84 -1.79 9.90
CA ALA A 29 4.40 -1.87 10.05
C ALA A 29 3.72 -2.35 8.74
N GLY A 30 2.71 -3.21 8.86
CA GLY A 30 1.84 -3.55 7.74
C GLY A 30 0.83 -2.43 7.46
N SER A 31 -0.31 -2.75 6.86
CA SER A 31 -1.32 -1.74 6.51
C SER A 31 -1.79 -0.96 7.75
N ILE A 32 -1.60 0.36 7.71
CA ILE A 32 -2.04 1.29 8.76
C ILE A 32 -3.54 1.48 8.64
N HIS A 33 -4.25 1.24 9.74
CA HIS A 33 -5.70 1.39 9.81
C HIS A 33 -6.14 2.55 10.69
N LEU A 34 -5.37 2.88 11.72
CA LEU A 34 -5.59 4.03 12.59
C LEU A 34 -4.28 4.78 12.77
N LYS A 35 -4.34 6.12 12.74
CA LYS A 35 -3.17 6.97 12.93
C LYS A 35 -3.51 8.18 13.78
N ASN A 36 -2.81 8.30 14.92
CA ASN A 36 -2.86 9.44 15.84
C ASN A 36 -4.28 9.86 16.23
N ILE A 37 -5.17 8.88 16.42
CA ILE A 37 -6.55 9.12 16.79
C ILE A 37 -6.62 9.46 18.28
N ASN A 38 -7.24 10.61 18.58
CA ASN A 38 -7.53 11.06 19.94
C ASN A 38 -9.04 11.07 20.14
N ILE A 39 -9.52 10.36 21.17
CA ILE A 39 -10.95 10.23 21.47
C ILE A 39 -11.15 10.46 22.97
N HIS A 40 -12.11 11.33 23.29
CA HIS A 40 -12.49 11.66 24.66
C HIS A 40 -13.99 11.51 24.78
N LEU A 41 -14.44 10.73 25.76
CA LEU A 41 -15.84 10.56 26.08
C LEU A 41 -16.08 10.93 27.54
N TYR A 42 -16.98 11.86 27.76
CA TYR A 42 -17.37 12.37 29.06
C TYR A 42 -18.64 11.67 29.57
N GLU A 43 -18.88 11.81 30.88
CA GLU A 43 -20.09 11.35 31.54
C GLU A 43 -21.33 12.05 30.98
N GLY A 44 -22.35 11.27 30.59
CA GLY A 44 -23.59 11.76 29.98
C GLY A 44 -23.43 12.33 28.57
N GLU A 45 -22.37 11.97 27.85
CA GLU A 45 -22.11 12.40 26.48
C GLU A 45 -22.44 11.30 25.46
N VAL A 46 -23.03 11.69 24.35
CA VAL A 46 -23.15 10.90 23.12
C VAL A 46 -22.19 11.46 22.08
N LEU A 47 -21.09 10.74 21.85
CA LEU A 47 -20.11 11.07 20.80
C LEU A 47 -20.40 10.24 19.55
N GLY A 48 -20.75 10.93 18.46
CA GLY A 48 -20.93 10.31 17.14
C GLY A 48 -19.62 10.27 16.36
N LEU A 49 -19.27 9.10 15.84
CA LEU A 49 -18.09 8.90 15.02
C LEU A 49 -18.51 8.37 13.65
N LEU A 50 -18.20 9.15 12.60
CA LEU A 50 -18.46 8.77 11.22
C LEU A 50 -17.19 8.28 10.55
N SER A 51 -17.22 7.07 9.97
CA SER A 51 -16.14 6.56 9.13
C SER A 51 -16.59 5.38 8.26
N ASP A 52 -15.67 4.79 7.51
CA ASP A 52 -15.91 3.51 6.83
C ASP A 52 -15.93 2.34 7.82
N ALA A 53 -16.60 1.25 7.45
CA ALA A 53 -16.83 0.11 8.34
C ALA A 53 -15.53 -0.54 8.86
N GLU A 54 -14.46 -0.55 8.06
CA GLU A 54 -13.19 -1.14 8.47
C GLU A 54 -12.50 -0.27 9.54
N THR A 55 -12.45 1.05 9.33
CA THR A 55 -11.92 1.99 10.33
C THR A 55 -12.70 1.92 11.65
N LEU A 56 -14.04 1.88 11.58
CA LEU A 56 -14.89 1.76 12.77
C LEU A 56 -14.65 0.46 13.53
N PHE A 57 -14.45 -0.66 12.82
CA PHE A 57 -14.11 -1.93 13.43
C PHE A 57 -12.82 -1.81 14.27
N TYR A 58 -11.72 -1.28 13.72
CA TYR A 58 -10.49 -1.16 14.52
C TYR A 58 -10.63 -0.16 15.67
N ILE A 59 -11.38 0.92 15.50
CA ILE A 59 -11.65 1.86 16.61
C ILE A 59 -12.38 1.14 17.74
N LYS A 60 -13.44 0.39 17.42
CA LYS A 60 -14.20 -0.41 18.39
C LYS A 60 -13.27 -1.36 19.15
N GLU A 61 -12.50 -2.17 18.43
CA GLU A 61 -11.60 -3.18 19.01
C GLU A 61 -10.47 -2.57 19.85
N VAL A 62 -9.91 -1.44 19.43
CA VAL A 62 -8.86 -0.74 20.19
C VAL A 62 -9.43 -0.11 21.46
N LEU A 63 -10.60 0.53 21.37
CA LEU A 63 -11.23 1.19 22.52
C LEU A 63 -11.81 0.19 23.53
N SER A 64 -12.34 -0.94 23.07
CA SER A 64 -12.81 -2.04 23.94
C SER A 64 -11.65 -2.79 24.61
N GLY A 65 -10.44 -2.69 24.06
CA GLY A 65 -9.25 -3.36 24.56
C GLY A 65 -9.05 -4.78 24.00
N THR A 66 -9.84 -5.20 23.01
CA THR A 66 -9.63 -6.48 22.30
C THR A 66 -8.37 -6.43 21.43
N LEU A 67 -8.06 -5.26 20.85
CA LEU A 67 -6.83 -4.99 20.12
C LEU A 67 -5.96 -3.97 20.87
N ASN A 68 -4.66 -4.26 20.95
CA ASN A 68 -3.69 -3.32 21.48
C ASN A 68 -3.23 -2.37 20.38
N PRO A 69 -3.23 -1.04 20.61
CA PRO A 69 -2.68 -0.12 19.64
C PRO A 69 -1.15 -0.24 19.59
N VAL A 70 -0.56 0.04 18.43
CA VAL A 70 0.90 0.09 18.23
C VAL A 70 1.50 1.28 18.97
N THR A 71 0.82 2.42 18.92
CA THR A 71 1.16 3.60 19.71
C THR A 71 -0.06 4.16 20.42
N GLY A 72 0.18 4.87 21.52
CA GLY A 72 -0.89 5.47 22.30
C GLY A 72 -1.37 4.58 23.43
N LYS A 73 -2.49 4.96 24.04
CA LYS A 73 -3.10 4.21 25.14
C LYS A 73 -4.58 4.51 25.27
N VAL A 74 -5.33 3.50 25.68
CA VAL A 74 -6.73 3.63 26.09
C VAL A 74 -6.79 3.63 27.61
N LYS A 75 -7.57 4.55 28.17
CA LYS A 75 -7.92 4.61 29.59
C LYS A 75 -9.42 4.64 29.74
N THR A 76 -9.95 3.78 30.58
CA THR A 76 -11.37 3.63 30.85
C THR A 76 -11.61 3.80 32.35
N HIS A 77 -12.72 4.40 32.73
CA HIS A 77 -13.20 4.47 34.10
C HIS A 77 -14.54 3.75 34.20
N GLY A 78 -14.49 2.42 34.18
CA GLY A 78 -15.67 1.56 34.23
C GLY A 78 -15.63 0.42 33.21
N GLY A 79 -16.73 -0.35 33.18
CA GLY A 79 -16.99 -1.37 32.18
C GLY A 79 -17.40 -0.76 30.84
N ILE A 80 -16.98 -1.42 29.76
CA ILE A 80 -17.38 -1.09 28.39
C ILE A 80 -18.30 -2.19 27.89
N LEU A 81 -19.51 -1.81 27.47
CA LEU A 81 -20.39 -2.67 26.69
C LEU A 81 -20.21 -2.34 25.21
N SER A 82 -19.50 -3.20 24.47
CA SER A 82 -19.34 -3.07 23.02
C SER A 82 -20.36 -3.92 22.29
N LEU A 83 -21.19 -3.28 21.45
CA LEU A 83 -22.26 -3.93 20.71
C LEU A 83 -22.05 -3.71 19.21
N ASP A 84 -21.93 -4.82 18.48
CA ASP A 84 -21.83 -4.86 17.03
C ASP A 84 -22.60 -6.08 16.52
N VAL A 85 -23.46 -5.86 15.54
CA VAL A 85 -24.24 -6.95 14.93
C VAL A 85 -23.32 -7.94 14.21
N MET A 86 -22.22 -7.45 13.64
CA MET A 86 -21.29 -8.24 12.84
C MET A 86 -20.46 -9.22 13.68
N ASP A 87 -20.27 -8.97 14.97
CA ASP A 87 -19.56 -9.89 15.88
C ASP A 87 -20.33 -11.21 16.10
N HIS A 88 -21.63 -11.20 15.81
CA HIS A 88 -22.54 -12.29 16.19
C HIS A 88 -23.08 -13.11 15.02
N ILE A 89 -22.81 -12.71 13.77
CA ILE A 89 -23.38 -13.37 12.58
C ILE A 89 -22.93 -14.82 12.39
N ASN A 90 -21.76 -15.19 12.94
CA ASN A 90 -21.20 -16.54 12.82
C ASN A 90 -21.32 -17.33 14.13
N ASN A 91 -21.98 -16.78 15.15
CA ASN A 91 -22.04 -17.39 16.47
C ASN A 91 -22.96 -18.64 16.47
N PRO A 92 -22.44 -19.83 16.87
CA PRO A 92 -23.18 -21.08 16.81
C PRO A 92 -24.10 -21.36 18.01
N PHE A 93 -24.06 -20.53 19.05
CA PHE A 93 -24.82 -20.72 20.29
C PHE A 93 -26.27 -20.24 20.16
N SER A 94 -27.16 -20.74 21.03
CA SER A 94 -28.55 -20.31 21.07
C SER A 94 -28.69 -18.90 21.65
N LEU A 95 -29.78 -18.21 21.27
CA LEU A 95 -30.09 -16.88 21.80
C LEU A 95 -30.24 -16.88 23.33
N SER A 96 -30.88 -17.90 23.90
CA SER A 96 -31.01 -18.02 25.36
C SER A 96 -29.65 -18.06 26.06
N PHE A 97 -28.74 -18.90 25.57
CA PHE A 97 -27.40 -19.07 26.14
C PHE A 97 -26.59 -17.77 26.02
N PHE A 98 -26.65 -17.12 24.85
CA PHE A 98 -25.99 -15.83 24.65
C PHE A 98 -26.48 -14.74 25.60
N ILE A 99 -27.80 -14.64 25.83
CA ILE A 99 -28.37 -13.66 26.77
C ILE A 99 -27.90 -13.93 28.20
N GLU A 100 -27.91 -15.19 28.63
CA GLU A 100 -27.48 -15.59 29.97
C GLU A 100 -26.00 -15.27 30.18
N GLU A 101 -25.10 -15.71 29.29
CA GLU A 101 -23.66 -15.43 29.38
C GLU A 101 -23.36 -13.93 29.43
N LEU A 102 -23.96 -13.16 28.52
CA LEU A 102 -23.72 -11.71 28.46
C LEU A 102 -24.25 -11.00 29.71
N LEU A 103 -25.40 -11.41 30.26
CA LEU A 103 -25.95 -10.78 31.47
C LEU A 103 -25.18 -11.16 32.73
N GLU A 104 -24.61 -12.36 32.80
CA GLU A 104 -23.87 -12.84 33.96
C GLU A 104 -22.60 -12.00 34.22
N GLU A 105 -22.02 -11.40 33.18
CA GLU A 105 -20.89 -10.46 33.30
C GLU A 105 -21.25 -9.18 34.09
N TYR A 106 -22.52 -8.77 34.09
CA TYR A 106 -22.95 -7.48 34.66
C TYR A 106 -23.93 -7.62 35.83
N LYS A 107 -24.56 -8.78 36.01
CA LYS A 107 -25.58 -8.99 37.05
C LYS A 107 -25.42 -10.35 37.71
N SER A 108 -25.77 -10.42 38.99
CA SER A 108 -25.73 -11.66 39.76
C SER A 108 -27.00 -11.88 40.59
N GLY A 109 -27.21 -13.12 41.03
CA GLY A 109 -28.29 -13.48 41.94
C GLY A 109 -29.69 -13.18 41.39
N LYS A 110 -30.52 -12.50 42.19
CA LYS A 110 -31.93 -12.22 41.85
C LYS A 110 -32.09 -11.23 40.69
N GLU A 111 -31.19 -10.26 40.59
CA GLU A 111 -31.21 -9.24 39.53
C GLU A 111 -30.96 -9.86 38.16
N PHE A 112 -30.01 -10.80 38.09
CA PHE A 112 -29.76 -11.60 36.89
C PHE A 112 -31.02 -12.33 36.43
N GLN A 113 -31.65 -13.11 37.31
CA GLN A 113 -32.86 -13.88 36.98
C GLN A 113 -34.01 -12.97 36.51
N THR A 114 -34.20 -11.82 37.17
CA THR A 114 -35.23 -10.85 36.78
C THR A 114 -34.94 -10.24 35.40
N ALA A 115 -33.67 -9.92 35.09
CA ALA A 115 -33.29 -9.39 33.78
C ALA A 115 -33.50 -10.42 32.66
N VAL A 116 -33.13 -11.69 32.89
CA VAL A 116 -33.38 -12.79 31.95
C VAL A 116 -34.88 -12.95 31.68
N GLU A 117 -35.71 -12.99 32.73
CA GLU A 117 -37.18 -13.08 32.58
C GLU A 117 -37.76 -11.89 31.79
N LEU A 118 -37.30 -10.66 32.07
CA LEU A 118 -37.74 -9.46 31.36
C LEU A 118 -37.40 -9.55 29.86
N LEU A 119 -36.19 -9.99 29.50
CA LEU A 119 -35.78 -10.17 28.10
C LEU A 119 -36.53 -11.30 27.42
N HIS A 120 -36.68 -12.46 28.08
CA HIS A 120 -37.39 -13.61 27.54
C HIS A 120 -38.88 -13.31 27.27
N ASN A 121 -39.46 -12.31 27.93
CA ASN A 121 -40.81 -11.83 27.67
C ASN A 121 -40.92 -10.85 26.49
N LYS A 122 -39.82 -10.32 25.96
CA LYS A 122 -39.83 -9.45 24.78
C LYS A 122 -40.19 -10.26 23.52
N PRO A 123 -41.14 -9.81 22.68
CA PRO A 123 -41.60 -10.61 21.53
C PRO A 123 -40.49 -11.06 20.58
N VAL A 124 -39.51 -10.18 20.29
CA VAL A 124 -38.39 -10.50 19.39
C VAL A 124 -37.45 -11.55 19.97
N ILE A 125 -37.26 -11.58 21.29
CA ILE A 125 -36.41 -12.55 21.98
C ILE A 125 -37.16 -13.86 22.18
N ARG A 126 -38.36 -13.81 22.76
CA ARG A 126 -39.22 -14.96 23.06
C ARG A 126 -39.41 -15.89 21.86
N ASN A 127 -39.65 -15.31 20.68
CA ASN A 127 -39.91 -16.06 19.46
C ASN A 127 -38.65 -16.72 18.85
N ASN A 128 -37.46 -16.42 19.39
CA ASN A 128 -36.17 -16.82 18.84
C ASN A 128 -35.22 -17.47 19.87
N LEU A 129 -35.64 -17.69 21.12
CA LEU A 129 -34.78 -18.19 22.22
C LEU A 129 -33.96 -19.44 21.87
N THR A 130 -34.55 -20.40 21.17
CA THR A 130 -33.91 -21.67 20.81
C THR A 130 -33.11 -21.62 19.52
N LYS A 131 -33.25 -20.55 18.73
CA LYS A 131 -32.50 -20.39 17.48
C LYS A 131 -31.05 -20.04 17.78
N LYS A 132 -30.14 -20.46 16.90
CA LYS A 132 -28.75 -20.04 16.97
C LYS A 132 -28.60 -18.60 16.50
N LEU A 133 -27.64 -17.87 17.04
CA LEU A 133 -27.38 -16.48 16.66
C LEU A 133 -27.14 -16.33 15.15
N LYS A 134 -26.35 -17.23 14.56
CA LYS A 134 -26.12 -17.28 13.10
C LYS A 134 -27.36 -17.51 12.23
N ASP A 135 -28.45 -18.01 12.82
CA ASP A 135 -29.72 -18.25 12.12
C ASP A 135 -30.68 -17.05 12.23
N LEU A 136 -30.31 -16.02 12.99
CA LEU A 136 -31.07 -14.77 13.13
C LEU A 136 -30.68 -13.78 12.02
N SER A 137 -31.66 -12.98 11.57
CA SER A 137 -31.34 -11.89 10.67
C SER A 137 -30.56 -10.78 11.39
N ARG A 138 -29.76 -10.01 10.65
CA ARG A 138 -29.05 -8.84 11.20
C ARG A 138 -29.99 -7.85 11.90
N LYS A 139 -31.20 -7.67 11.36
CA LYS A 139 -32.27 -6.86 11.97
C LYS A 139 -32.73 -7.41 13.32
N GLN A 140 -32.91 -8.73 13.42
CA GLN A 140 -33.27 -9.38 14.68
C GLN A 140 -32.14 -9.22 15.71
N LEU A 141 -30.89 -9.46 15.31
CA LEU A 141 -29.73 -9.27 16.17
C LEU A 141 -29.64 -7.83 16.68
N ALA A 142 -29.76 -6.83 15.80
CA ALA A 142 -29.75 -5.41 16.20
C ALA A 142 -30.82 -5.08 17.25
N HIS A 143 -32.06 -5.53 17.04
CA HIS A 143 -33.13 -5.32 18.01
C HIS A 143 -32.90 -6.04 19.34
N ILE A 144 -32.34 -7.25 19.30
CA ILE A 144 -32.01 -8.03 20.50
C ILE A 144 -30.91 -7.34 21.30
N LEU A 145 -29.80 -6.96 20.66
CA LEU A 145 -28.68 -6.26 21.32
C LEU A 145 -29.15 -4.94 21.94
N LEU A 146 -30.02 -4.21 21.23
CA LEU A 146 -30.61 -2.97 21.74
C LEU A 146 -31.45 -3.21 23.01
N GLU A 147 -32.27 -4.27 23.05
CA GLU A 147 -33.07 -4.64 24.23
C GLU A 147 -32.18 -5.07 25.41
N ILE A 148 -31.12 -5.83 25.14
CA ILE A 148 -30.15 -6.25 26.17
C ILE A 148 -29.43 -5.03 26.75
N SER A 149 -28.99 -4.10 25.90
CA SER A 149 -28.28 -2.88 26.32
C SER A 149 -29.05 -2.06 27.35
N GLY A 150 -30.39 -2.03 27.21
CA GLY A 150 -31.27 -1.30 28.12
C GLY A 150 -31.33 -1.86 29.54
N LEU A 151 -30.85 -3.09 29.79
CA LEU A 151 -30.82 -3.71 31.10
C LEU A 151 -29.42 -3.85 31.70
N ILE A 152 -28.38 -3.77 30.88
CA ILE A 152 -26.98 -3.82 31.33
C ILE A 152 -26.61 -2.49 31.99
N ASP A 153 -25.79 -2.54 33.04
CA ASP A 153 -25.23 -1.36 33.69
C ASP A 153 -23.73 -1.27 33.39
N ALA A 154 -23.40 -0.51 32.35
CA ALA A 154 -22.04 -0.23 31.91
C ALA A 154 -21.87 1.29 31.81
N GLU A 155 -20.72 1.81 32.22
CA GLU A 155 -20.42 3.24 32.19
C GLU A 155 -20.25 3.75 30.76
N VAL A 156 -19.71 2.91 29.88
CA VAL A 156 -19.51 3.23 28.46
C VAL A 156 -20.21 2.20 27.59
N ILE A 157 -20.97 2.67 26.61
CA ILE A 157 -21.65 1.82 25.63
C ILE A 157 -21.19 2.22 24.22
N ILE A 158 -20.75 1.24 23.44
CA ILE A 158 -20.35 1.43 22.05
C ILE A 158 -21.39 0.74 21.17
N TYR A 159 -22.09 1.50 20.33
CA TYR A 159 -22.96 0.97 19.29
C TYR A 159 -22.27 1.08 17.94
N THR A 160 -22.09 -0.04 17.24
CA THR A 160 -21.40 -0.08 15.94
C THR A 160 -22.34 -0.48 14.81
N ASN A 161 -22.51 0.41 13.84
CA ASN A 161 -23.31 0.24 12.63
C ASN A 161 -24.76 -0.22 12.90
N PHE A 162 -25.39 0.31 13.94
CA PHE A 162 -26.74 -0.09 14.32
C PHE A 162 -27.79 0.45 13.34
N HIS A 163 -27.59 1.67 12.84
CA HIS A 163 -28.54 2.32 11.94
C HIS A 163 -28.83 1.50 10.68
N GLU A 164 -27.82 0.85 10.09
CA GLU A 164 -27.96 0.02 8.89
C GLU A 164 -28.93 -1.18 9.10
N HIS A 165 -29.16 -1.58 10.35
CA HIS A 165 -29.91 -2.78 10.69
C HIS A 165 -31.24 -2.50 11.41
N LEU A 166 -31.52 -1.24 11.76
CA LEU A 166 -32.73 -0.84 12.47
C LEU A 166 -33.66 -0.03 11.56
N GLU A 167 -34.90 -0.51 11.39
CA GLU A 167 -35.92 0.22 10.63
C GLU A 167 -36.52 1.39 11.44
N ASP A 168 -36.65 1.24 12.76
CA ASP A 168 -37.20 2.26 13.64
C ASP A 168 -36.09 2.95 14.46
N LEU A 169 -35.65 4.09 13.94
CA LEU A 169 -34.64 4.92 14.58
C LEU A 169 -35.13 5.56 15.89
N ASN A 170 -36.44 5.70 16.10
CA ASN A 170 -36.98 6.33 17.31
C ASN A 170 -36.74 5.46 18.54
N LYS A 171 -36.86 4.14 18.38
CA LYS A 171 -36.55 3.20 19.45
C LYS A 171 -35.07 3.26 19.82
N PHE A 172 -34.18 3.28 18.82
CA PHE A 172 -32.75 3.42 19.06
C PHE A 172 -32.43 4.71 19.82
N ARG A 173 -32.95 5.84 19.33
CA ARG A 173 -32.81 7.14 19.98
C ARG A 173 -33.33 7.15 21.41
N SER A 174 -34.47 6.49 21.66
CA SER A 174 -35.05 6.43 23.01
C SER A 174 -34.13 5.67 23.98
N THR A 175 -33.51 4.58 23.54
CA THR A 175 -32.53 3.83 24.33
C THR A 175 -31.26 4.64 24.56
N VAL A 176 -30.73 5.31 23.52
CA VAL A 176 -29.54 6.18 23.65
C VAL A 176 -29.80 7.32 24.65
N ASN A 177 -30.93 8.03 24.50
CA ASN A 177 -31.31 9.12 25.41
C ASN A 177 -31.49 8.62 26.85
N MET A 178 -32.02 7.41 27.04
CA MET A 178 -32.13 6.80 28.37
C MET A 178 -30.75 6.58 28.99
N HIS A 179 -29.78 6.09 28.22
CA HIS A 179 -28.40 5.90 28.71
C HIS A 179 -27.69 7.22 28.98
N GLU A 180 -27.84 8.21 28.10
CA GLU A 180 -27.31 9.57 28.27
C GLU A 180 -27.83 10.21 29.57
N GLN A 181 -29.15 10.14 29.80
CA GLN A 181 -29.79 10.67 31.02
C GLN A 181 -29.35 9.96 32.30
N ASN A 182 -28.95 8.69 32.20
CA ASN A 182 -28.38 7.92 33.30
C ASN A 182 -26.89 8.23 33.52
N GLY A 183 -26.32 9.22 32.82
CA GLY A 183 -24.92 9.64 32.98
C GLY A 183 -23.92 8.74 32.26
N ARG A 184 -24.37 7.82 31.40
CA ARG A 184 -23.46 6.93 30.66
C ARG A 184 -22.81 7.67 29.49
N GLY A 185 -21.61 7.26 29.13
CA GLY A 185 -20.95 7.70 27.90
C GLY A 185 -21.35 6.78 26.75
N ILE A 186 -21.77 7.34 25.62
CA ILE A 186 -22.18 6.57 24.44
C ILE A 186 -21.30 6.93 23.25
N LEU A 187 -20.71 5.92 22.62
CA LEU A 187 -20.06 6.02 21.33
C LEU A 187 -20.99 5.46 20.25
N LEU A 188 -21.37 6.31 19.29
CA LEU A 188 -22.13 5.92 18.10
C LEU A 188 -21.16 5.83 16.93
N LEU A 189 -20.70 4.61 16.62
CA LEU A 189 -19.83 4.34 15.48
C LEU A 189 -20.72 4.00 14.27
N GLU A 190 -20.84 4.93 13.33
CA GLU A 190 -21.82 4.80 12.24
C GLU A 190 -21.18 5.12 10.88
N THR A 191 -21.62 4.41 9.83
CA THR A 191 -21.23 4.69 8.44
C THR A 191 -22.10 5.75 7.78
N SER A 192 -23.12 6.24 8.48
CA SER A 192 -24.08 7.22 8.00
C SER A 192 -24.28 8.36 9.00
N LEU A 193 -24.62 9.54 8.48
CA LEU A 193 -24.72 10.76 9.27
C LEU A 193 -26.05 10.88 10.03
N GLU A 194 -27.12 10.26 9.51
CA GLU A 194 -28.47 10.33 10.07
C GLU A 194 -28.58 9.98 11.57
N PRO A 195 -28.03 8.86 12.07
CA PRO A 195 -28.09 8.55 13.50
C PRO A 195 -27.33 9.56 14.35
N ILE A 196 -26.18 10.05 13.86
CA ILE A 196 -25.33 11.02 14.55
C ILE A 196 -26.08 12.35 14.69
N GLU A 197 -26.65 12.88 13.61
CA GLU A 197 -27.43 14.13 13.63
C GLU A 197 -28.58 14.13 14.63
N LYS A 198 -29.22 12.96 14.80
CA LYS A 198 -30.43 12.84 15.61
C LYS A 198 -30.17 12.62 17.10
N MET A 199 -28.97 12.15 17.46
CA MET A 199 -28.71 11.59 18.80
C MET A 199 -27.41 12.06 19.43
N ALA A 200 -26.38 12.43 18.64
CA ALA A 200 -25.09 12.81 19.18
C ALA A 200 -25.09 14.25 19.72
N ASN A 201 -24.25 14.50 20.73
CA ASN A 201 -23.96 15.86 21.20
C ASN A 201 -22.68 16.41 20.54
N TYR A 202 -21.72 15.52 20.28
CA TYR A 202 -20.44 15.82 19.65
C TYR A 202 -20.20 14.91 18.46
N PHE A 203 -19.34 15.36 17.55
CA PHE A 203 -19.11 14.67 16.31
C PHE A 203 -17.64 14.66 15.92
N THR A 204 -17.19 13.46 15.55
CA THR A 204 -15.86 13.20 15.00
C THR A 204 -16.02 12.51 13.65
N TRP A 205 -15.40 13.06 12.62
CA TRP A 205 -15.32 12.43 11.31
C TRP A 205 -13.90 11.90 11.10
N ILE A 206 -13.80 10.61 10.79
CA ILE A 206 -12.55 9.92 10.52
C ILE A 206 -12.56 9.40 9.09
N SER A 207 -11.43 9.54 8.40
CA SER A 207 -11.24 9.05 7.04
C SER A 207 -9.76 8.70 6.84
N TYR A 208 -9.52 7.57 6.14
CA TYR A 208 -8.18 7.00 5.98
C TYR A 208 -7.47 6.81 7.32
N GLY A 209 -8.20 6.37 8.35
CA GLY A 209 -7.67 6.15 9.70
C GLY A 209 -7.25 7.42 10.45
N GLN A 210 -7.62 8.62 10.00
CA GLN A 210 -7.24 9.90 10.59
C GLN A 210 -8.45 10.80 10.87
N ILE A 211 -8.39 11.61 11.93
CA ILE A 211 -9.43 12.59 12.25
C ILE A 211 -9.38 13.74 11.22
N ARG A 212 -10.49 13.95 10.52
CA ARG A 212 -10.68 15.10 9.61
C ARG A 212 -11.41 16.25 10.27
N PHE A 213 -12.29 15.93 11.20
CA PHE A 213 -13.08 16.92 11.92
C PHE A 213 -13.39 16.39 13.33
N GLU A 214 -13.33 17.29 14.30
CA GLU A 214 -13.78 17.07 15.67
C GLU A 214 -14.47 18.37 16.15
N GLY A 215 -15.68 18.26 16.68
CA GLY A 215 -16.40 19.44 17.18
C GLY A 215 -17.90 19.22 17.34
N SER A 216 -18.65 20.31 17.15
CA SER A 216 -20.11 20.26 17.20
C SER A 216 -20.70 19.50 16.00
N VAL A 217 -21.85 18.86 16.24
CA VAL A 217 -22.57 18.10 15.20
C VAL A 217 -22.90 18.98 13.99
N GLU A 218 -23.43 20.18 14.21
CA GLU A 218 -23.80 21.12 13.14
C GLU A 218 -22.61 21.45 12.21
N GLN A 219 -21.47 21.84 12.80
CA GLN A 219 -20.28 22.23 12.03
C GLN A 219 -19.68 21.05 11.27
N GLY A 220 -19.69 19.85 11.84
CA GLY A 220 -19.11 18.71 11.14
C GLY A 220 -20.04 18.08 10.12
N VAL A 221 -21.37 18.16 10.30
CA VAL A 221 -22.36 17.87 9.25
C VAL A 221 -22.12 18.79 8.05
N GLU A 222 -21.95 20.09 8.29
CA GLU A 222 -21.63 21.06 7.24
C GLU A 222 -20.31 20.71 6.54
N SER A 223 -19.26 20.40 7.33
CA SER A 223 -17.93 20.03 6.82
C SER A 223 -17.97 18.75 5.98
N TYR A 224 -18.71 17.74 6.42
CA TYR A 224 -18.87 16.48 5.71
C TYR A 224 -19.70 16.64 4.43
N HIS A 225 -20.80 17.40 4.48
CA HIS A 225 -21.58 17.72 3.27
C HIS A 225 -20.77 18.53 2.26
N LYS A 226 -19.92 19.46 2.73
CA LYS A 226 -18.99 20.15 1.85
C LYS A 226 -18.04 19.17 1.17
N TYR A 227 -17.43 18.26 1.93
CA TYR A 227 -16.59 17.20 1.38
C TYR A 227 -17.32 16.35 0.33
N LEU A 228 -18.56 15.91 0.61
CA LEU A 228 -19.34 15.13 -0.36
C LEU A 228 -19.66 15.92 -1.63
N ARG A 229 -19.98 17.21 -1.51
CA ARG A 229 -20.18 18.09 -2.68
C ARG A 229 -18.89 18.20 -3.49
N ASP A 230 -17.77 18.50 -2.85
CA ASP A 230 -16.47 18.63 -3.51
C ASP A 230 -16.09 17.32 -4.21
N LYS A 231 -16.31 16.18 -3.54
CA LYS A 231 -16.08 14.84 -4.09
C LYS A 231 -16.99 14.54 -5.29
N SER A 232 -18.25 14.97 -5.25
CA SER A 232 -19.20 14.77 -6.36
C SER A 232 -18.87 15.61 -7.61
N MET A 233 -18.06 16.67 -7.46
CA MET A 233 -17.62 17.52 -8.57
C MET A 233 -16.42 16.94 -9.32
N VAL A 234 -15.79 15.88 -8.81
CA VAL A 234 -14.72 15.13 -9.46
C VAL A 234 -15.29 14.37 -10.66
N LYS A 235 -14.70 14.55 -11.85
CA LYS A 235 -15.29 14.03 -13.11
C LYS A 235 -14.46 12.95 -13.79
N ASN A 236 -13.17 12.83 -13.46
CA ASN A 236 -12.26 11.88 -14.09
C ASN A 236 -11.49 11.08 -13.02
N ILE A 237 -10.95 9.94 -13.45
CA ILE A 237 -10.27 8.95 -12.60
C ILE A 237 -9.01 9.57 -11.95
N GLU A 238 -8.28 10.42 -12.68
CA GLU A 238 -7.10 11.12 -12.17
C GLU A 238 -7.44 12.08 -11.02
N GLN A 239 -8.46 12.92 -11.18
CA GLN A 239 -8.90 13.82 -10.11
C GLN A 239 -9.42 13.03 -8.90
N GLU A 240 -10.04 11.87 -9.11
CA GLU A 240 -10.46 10.99 -8.00
C GLU A 240 -9.27 10.41 -7.23
N ALA A 241 -8.23 9.98 -7.95
CA ALA A 241 -6.99 9.51 -7.34
C ALA A 241 -6.33 10.62 -6.50
N LEU A 242 -6.34 11.85 -7.02
CA LEU A 242 -5.71 13.03 -6.41
C LEU A 242 -6.53 13.69 -5.30
N PHE A 243 -7.86 13.55 -5.30
CA PHE A 243 -8.78 14.32 -4.45
C PHE A 243 -8.43 14.27 -2.95
N ASP A 244 -8.05 13.09 -2.47
CA ASP A 244 -7.65 12.85 -1.08
C ASP A 244 -6.18 12.39 -0.97
N LEU A 245 -5.34 12.68 -1.97
CA LEU A 245 -3.96 12.20 -2.03
C LEU A 245 -3.14 12.65 -0.81
N GLU A 246 -3.27 13.92 -0.40
CA GLU A 246 -2.56 14.43 0.78
C GLU A 246 -2.94 13.62 2.03
N TRP A 247 -4.24 13.38 2.26
CA TRP A 247 -4.72 12.58 3.38
C TRP A 247 -4.20 11.14 3.33
N LYS A 248 -4.19 10.52 2.15
CA LYS A 248 -3.63 9.17 1.94
C LYS A 248 -2.13 9.14 2.21
N ARG A 249 -1.37 10.13 1.73
CA ARG A 249 0.09 10.25 1.93
C ARG A 249 0.44 10.49 3.39
N HIS A 250 -0.32 11.37 4.06
CA HIS A 250 -0.13 11.66 5.48
C HIS A 250 -0.17 10.40 6.33
N VAL A 251 -0.94 9.35 5.99
CA VAL A 251 -0.92 8.07 6.70
C VAL A 251 0.50 7.47 6.73
N TYR A 252 1.19 7.44 5.58
CA TYR A 252 2.46 6.74 5.40
C TYR A 252 3.71 7.58 5.67
N GLU A 253 3.66 8.90 5.49
CA GLU A 253 4.85 9.77 5.59
C GLU A 253 5.48 9.74 7.00
N ASP A 254 4.71 9.91 8.09
CA ASP A 254 5.34 9.94 9.43
C ASP A 254 5.86 8.58 9.92
N GLU A 255 5.35 7.44 9.43
CA GLU A 255 5.89 6.14 9.83
C GLU A 255 7.26 5.89 9.21
N MET A 256 7.42 6.22 7.92
CA MET A 256 8.71 6.12 7.23
C MET A 256 9.79 7.00 7.89
N TYR A 257 9.43 8.18 8.41
CA TYR A 257 10.36 9.01 9.18
C TYR A 257 10.52 8.58 10.64
N SER A 258 9.48 8.05 11.31
CA SER A 258 9.57 7.66 12.73
C SER A 258 10.26 6.30 12.95
N GLU A 259 10.13 5.35 12.02
CA GLU A 259 10.83 4.06 12.07
C GLU A 259 12.33 4.22 11.88
N ASN A 260 12.76 5.15 11.03
CA ASN A 260 14.19 5.49 10.84
C ASN A 260 14.88 6.07 12.09
N PHE A 261 14.12 6.48 13.12
CA PHE A 261 14.70 7.08 14.34
C PHE A 261 14.30 6.42 15.67
N LYS A 262 13.51 5.34 15.68
CA LYS A 262 13.16 4.63 16.93
C LYS A 262 14.13 3.48 17.24
N ARG A 263 15.21 3.83 17.96
CA ARG A 263 16.11 2.95 18.75
C ARG A 263 16.91 1.89 17.99
N LEU A 264 18.08 2.31 17.49
CA LEU A 264 19.32 1.56 17.75
C LEU A 264 19.56 1.57 19.27
N GLY A 265 19.11 0.52 19.95
CA GLY A 265 19.24 0.38 21.40
C GLY A 265 20.69 0.32 21.84
N LYS A 266 21.17 1.40 22.48
CA LYS A 266 22.14 1.59 23.58
C LYS A 266 23.28 0.57 23.89
N GLN A 267 23.56 -0.43 23.05
CA GLN A 267 24.67 -1.38 23.20
C GLN A 267 25.65 -1.39 22.01
N GLN A 268 25.44 -0.55 20.99
CA GLN A 268 26.42 -0.36 19.89
C GLN A 268 27.12 1.01 19.89
N ALA A 269 26.78 1.90 20.82
CA ALA A 269 27.48 3.17 21.02
C ALA A 269 28.75 2.96 21.87
N SER A 270 29.80 2.35 21.32
CA SER A 270 31.14 2.35 21.96
C SER A 270 32.31 1.93 21.05
N VAL A 271 32.18 1.92 19.72
CA VAL A 271 33.34 1.62 18.84
C VAL A 271 33.82 2.85 18.07
N LEU A 272 32.94 3.84 17.84
CA LEU A 272 33.28 5.05 17.08
C LEU A 272 33.80 6.24 17.92
N ASP A 273 33.60 6.23 19.24
CA ASP A 273 34.02 7.36 20.10
C ASP A 273 35.54 7.43 20.36
N ASN A 274 36.31 6.38 20.01
CA ASN A 274 37.77 6.37 20.15
C ASN A 274 38.52 6.70 18.86
N ILE A 275 37.81 7.03 17.78
CA ILE A 275 38.44 7.34 16.50
C ILE A 275 38.88 8.80 16.51
N ASN A 276 40.16 9.03 16.76
CA ASN A 276 40.75 10.36 16.78
C ASN A 276 40.80 10.92 15.34
N ILE A 277 39.73 11.62 14.95
CA ILE A 277 39.47 12.21 13.62
C ILE A 277 40.69 12.98 13.09
N ARG A 278 41.47 13.61 13.98
CA ARG A 278 42.68 14.35 13.62
C ARG A 278 43.76 13.46 12.99
N LYS A 279 43.88 12.20 13.42
CA LYS A 279 44.82 11.23 12.82
C LYS A 279 44.33 10.75 11.47
N ILE A 280 43.03 10.53 11.30
CA ILE A 280 42.44 10.12 10.01
C ILE A 280 42.66 11.20 8.94
N ILE A 281 42.41 12.46 9.29
CA ILE A 281 42.63 13.59 8.37
C ILE A 281 44.11 13.67 7.97
N VAL A 282 45.04 13.52 8.91
CA VAL A 282 46.48 13.54 8.61
C VAL A 282 46.89 12.36 7.70
N THR A 283 46.35 11.16 7.93
CA THR A 283 46.63 9.99 7.09
C THR A 283 46.05 10.15 5.68
N LEU A 284 44.83 10.70 5.55
CA LEU A 284 44.21 10.99 4.25
C LEU A 284 44.99 12.05 3.47
N VAL A 285 45.47 13.10 4.14
CA VAL A 285 46.29 14.15 3.50
C VAL A 285 47.64 13.58 3.05
N LEU A 286 48.26 12.70 3.84
CA LEU A 286 49.51 12.02 3.45
C LEU A 286 49.31 11.05 2.28
N ALA A 287 48.22 10.29 2.28
CA ALA A 287 47.86 9.40 1.17
C ALA A 287 47.58 10.20 -0.12
N PHE A 288 46.84 11.31 0.00
CA PHE A 288 46.57 12.20 -1.12
C PHE A 288 47.85 12.83 -1.69
N LEU A 289 48.78 13.25 -0.83
CA LEU A 289 50.09 13.76 -1.27
C LEU A 289 50.92 12.70 -1.97
N MET A 290 50.90 11.43 -1.52
CA MET A 290 51.57 10.34 -2.24
C MET A 290 50.97 10.11 -3.62
N VAL A 291 49.64 10.12 -3.73
CA VAL A 291 48.94 9.96 -5.01
C VAL A 291 49.22 11.14 -5.95
N LEU A 292 49.25 12.37 -5.43
CA LEU A 292 49.60 13.56 -6.22
C LEU A 292 51.05 13.50 -6.72
N SER A 293 51.96 13.00 -5.87
CA SER A 293 53.37 12.81 -6.23
C SER A 293 53.54 11.78 -7.34
N ALA A 294 52.77 10.69 -7.29
CA ALA A 294 52.76 9.68 -8.33
C ALA A 294 52.20 10.26 -9.65
N LEU A 295 51.10 11.03 -9.60
CA LEU A 295 50.50 11.68 -10.77
C LEU A 295 51.47 12.65 -11.48
N VAL A 296 52.27 13.41 -10.73
CA VAL A 296 53.26 14.33 -11.33
C VAL A 296 54.38 13.57 -12.05
N ILE A 297 54.77 12.39 -11.54
CA ILE A 297 55.76 11.52 -12.19
C ILE A 297 55.18 10.94 -13.50
N PHE A 298 53.89 10.61 -13.52
CA PHE A 298 53.19 10.11 -14.72
C PHE A 298 52.90 11.20 -15.76
N MET A 299 52.65 12.45 -15.36
CA MET A 299 52.34 13.56 -16.27
C MET A 299 53.54 14.10 -17.08
N ASN A 300 54.78 13.76 -16.73
CA ASN A 300 55.97 14.27 -17.45
C ASN A 300 56.34 13.43 -18.69
N ILE A 301 55.49 12.47 -19.07
CA ILE A 301 55.62 11.66 -20.26
C ILE A 301 54.34 11.88 -21.07
N SER A 302 54.48 12.40 -22.30
CA SER A 302 53.42 12.61 -23.31
C SER A 302 52.75 14.00 -23.31
N PHE A 303 53.37 14.95 -24.02
CA PHE A 303 52.68 16.14 -24.53
C PHE A 303 53.24 16.50 -25.91
N ILE A 304 52.62 15.98 -26.98
CA ILE A 304 52.74 16.53 -28.34
C ILE A 304 51.40 16.40 -29.06
N GLY A 305 50.78 17.56 -29.33
CA GLY A 305 49.83 17.86 -30.42
C GLY A 305 48.45 17.22 -30.31
N GLU A 306 47.33 17.84 -30.68
CA GLU A 306 46.99 19.18 -31.17
C GLU A 306 45.45 19.26 -31.05
N SER A 307 44.88 20.46 -30.89
CA SER A 307 43.46 20.70 -30.62
C SER A 307 42.53 20.41 -31.81
N PRO A 308 41.26 19.97 -31.62
CA PRO A 308 40.26 20.04 -32.69
C PRO A 308 39.16 21.08 -32.43
N THR A 309 38.81 21.72 -33.54
CA THR A 309 37.66 22.56 -33.85
C THR A 309 36.32 21.80 -33.74
N PHE A 310 35.27 22.52 -33.34
CA PHE A 310 33.88 22.06 -33.24
C PHE A 310 33.23 21.81 -34.61
N THR A 311 32.60 20.64 -34.77
CA THR A 311 31.48 20.39 -35.69
C THR A 311 30.46 19.52 -34.96
N GLU A 312 29.24 20.04 -34.82
CA GLU A 312 28.08 19.40 -34.22
C GLU A 312 27.60 18.25 -35.13
N GLU A 313 27.65 17.01 -34.61
CA GLU A 313 26.85 15.79 -34.95
C GLU A 313 27.53 14.47 -34.50
N GLN A 314 28.70 14.51 -33.85
CA GLN A 314 29.38 13.29 -33.35
C GLN A 314 29.88 13.42 -31.90
N GLN A 315 28.98 13.56 -30.93
CA GLN A 315 29.33 13.42 -29.52
C GLN A 315 28.61 12.21 -28.91
N ASN A 316 29.17 11.01 -29.15
CA ASN A 316 29.21 9.86 -28.22
C ASN A 316 29.84 8.61 -28.87
N LEU A 317 30.88 8.76 -29.70
CA LEU A 317 31.46 7.62 -30.43
C LEU A 317 32.94 7.34 -30.15
N ASN A 318 33.62 8.06 -29.26
CA ASN A 318 35.03 7.78 -28.94
C ASN A 318 35.41 8.19 -27.50
N GLU A 319 34.69 7.67 -26.51
CA GLU A 319 35.27 7.53 -25.17
C GLU A 319 35.56 6.05 -24.94
N GLU A 320 36.84 5.73 -24.75
CA GLU A 320 37.30 4.49 -24.14
C GLU A 320 36.45 4.27 -22.89
N VAL A 321 35.64 3.20 -22.88
CA VAL A 321 34.71 2.87 -21.79
C VAL A 321 35.53 2.60 -20.53
N THR A 322 35.83 3.67 -19.80
CA THR A 322 36.44 3.61 -18.49
C THR A 322 35.33 3.41 -17.46
N SER A 323 35.01 2.13 -17.25
CA SER A 323 34.67 1.50 -15.95
C SER A 323 33.56 2.08 -15.04
N GLU A 324 32.73 3.06 -15.41
CA GLU A 324 31.64 3.51 -14.50
C GLU A 324 30.27 3.80 -15.14
N ARG A 325 30.02 3.50 -16.42
CA ARG A 325 28.67 3.58 -17.02
C ARG A 325 28.21 2.20 -17.48
N LEU A 326 27.23 1.63 -16.76
CA LEU A 326 26.58 0.36 -17.13
C LEU A 326 25.75 0.57 -18.41
N SER A 327 26.21 -0.03 -19.51
CA SER A 327 25.48 -0.08 -20.79
C SER A 327 25.11 -1.52 -21.11
N TYR A 328 23.99 -1.72 -21.79
CA TYR A 328 23.45 -3.03 -22.11
C TYR A 328 23.09 -3.15 -23.59
N VAL A 329 22.89 -4.38 -24.04
CA VAL A 329 22.26 -4.67 -25.33
C VAL A 329 21.17 -5.72 -25.16
N PHE A 330 20.13 -5.61 -25.97
CA PHE A 330 19.13 -6.66 -26.16
C PHE A 330 19.40 -7.40 -27.45
N VAL A 331 19.26 -8.72 -27.45
CA VAL A 331 19.27 -9.49 -28.70
C VAL A 331 18.09 -9.05 -29.60
N ASN A 332 18.36 -8.85 -30.89
CA ASN A 332 17.36 -8.40 -31.86
C ASN A 332 16.42 -9.56 -32.30
N ARG A 333 15.42 -9.25 -33.12
CA ARG A 333 14.39 -10.15 -33.67
C ARG A 333 14.92 -11.45 -34.30
N ASP A 334 16.13 -11.41 -34.86
CA ASP A 334 16.73 -12.53 -35.59
C ASP A 334 17.39 -13.56 -34.66
N GLY A 335 17.47 -13.26 -33.36
CA GLY A 335 18.26 -14.01 -32.39
C GLY A 335 19.76 -13.73 -32.54
N LEU A 336 20.56 -14.28 -31.63
CA LEU A 336 22.02 -14.11 -31.64
C LEU A 336 22.71 -15.43 -31.34
N GLU A 337 23.57 -15.90 -32.23
CA GLU A 337 24.33 -17.12 -32.02
C GLU A 337 25.64 -16.81 -31.26
N ILE A 338 25.76 -17.30 -30.02
CA ILE A 338 26.99 -17.23 -29.22
C ILE A 338 27.39 -18.65 -28.81
N ASP A 339 28.63 -19.04 -29.14
CA ASP A 339 29.21 -20.34 -28.79
C ASP A 339 28.32 -21.55 -29.16
N GLY A 340 27.61 -21.48 -30.29
CA GLY A 340 26.70 -22.51 -30.79
C GLY A 340 25.36 -22.58 -30.06
N THR A 341 25.05 -21.61 -29.21
CA THR A 341 23.74 -21.41 -28.57
C THR A 341 23.06 -20.20 -29.19
N THR A 342 21.82 -20.36 -29.63
CA THR A 342 21.01 -19.25 -30.15
C THR A 342 20.27 -18.59 -29.00
N LEU A 343 20.60 -17.33 -28.72
CA LEU A 343 19.91 -16.50 -27.74
C LEU A 343 18.65 -15.89 -28.37
N PRO A 344 17.51 -15.92 -27.66
CA PRO A 344 16.26 -15.35 -28.13
C PRO A 344 16.26 -13.81 -28.03
N GLN A 345 15.36 -13.19 -28.77
CA GLN A 345 15.10 -11.74 -28.74
C GLN A 345 14.88 -11.25 -27.30
N TYR A 346 15.33 -10.01 -27.02
CA TYR A 346 15.28 -9.36 -25.71
C TYR A 346 16.10 -10.02 -24.59
N THR A 347 16.94 -11.01 -24.89
CA THR A 347 17.99 -11.44 -23.96
C THR A 347 18.92 -10.25 -23.66
N LEU A 348 19.08 -9.92 -22.38
CA LEU A 348 19.90 -8.80 -21.90
C LEU A 348 21.36 -9.22 -21.73
N LEU A 349 22.28 -8.50 -22.36
CA LEU A 349 23.72 -8.70 -22.21
C LEU A 349 24.40 -7.40 -21.75
N GLU A 350 25.34 -7.51 -20.82
CA GLU A 350 26.13 -6.37 -20.33
C GLU A 350 27.25 -6.03 -21.32
N VAL A 351 27.38 -4.76 -21.67
CA VAL A 351 28.44 -4.26 -22.58
C VAL A 351 29.67 -3.89 -21.76
N THR A 352 30.81 -4.52 -22.06
CA THR A 352 32.10 -4.22 -21.41
C THR A 352 32.97 -3.29 -22.25
N ALA A 353 32.83 -3.33 -23.58
CA ALA A 353 33.48 -2.40 -24.50
C ALA A 353 32.65 -2.19 -25.78
N ALA A 354 32.91 -1.10 -26.49
CA ALA A 354 32.26 -0.80 -27.76
C ALA A 354 33.29 -0.33 -28.79
N ASP A 355 33.14 -0.81 -30.03
CA ASP A 355 33.92 -0.40 -31.21
C ASP A 355 32.97 0.13 -32.29
N GLU A 356 33.48 0.69 -33.40
CA GLU A 356 32.65 1.31 -34.45
C GLU A 356 31.64 0.32 -35.07
N GLU A 357 32.00 -0.96 -35.19
CA GLU A 357 31.16 -1.99 -35.84
C GLU A 357 30.59 -3.04 -34.87
N THR A 358 31.17 -3.16 -33.67
CA THR A 358 30.85 -4.27 -32.74
C THR A 358 30.71 -3.82 -31.29
N TYR A 359 30.03 -4.65 -30.48
CA TYR A 359 30.03 -4.54 -29.01
C TYR A 359 30.75 -5.76 -28.41
N THR A 360 31.51 -5.54 -27.33
CA THR A 360 32.00 -6.60 -26.47
C THR A 360 31.01 -6.77 -25.32
N VAL A 361 30.45 -7.96 -25.18
CA VAL A 361 29.44 -8.31 -24.19
C VAL A 361 29.91 -9.41 -23.26
N ASN A 362 29.47 -9.38 -22.01
CA ASN A 362 29.70 -10.47 -21.06
C ASN A 362 28.58 -11.51 -21.16
N TYR A 363 28.94 -12.73 -21.55
CA TYR A 363 28.04 -13.89 -21.57
C TYR A 363 28.69 -15.05 -20.80
N GLY A 364 28.01 -15.52 -19.74
CA GLY A 364 28.51 -16.63 -18.91
C GLY A 364 29.86 -16.37 -18.24
N GLY A 365 30.21 -15.09 -17.98
CA GLY A 365 31.49 -14.69 -17.38
C GLY A 365 32.65 -14.56 -18.38
N ASN A 366 32.39 -14.70 -19.68
CA ASN A 366 33.37 -14.51 -20.75
C ASN A 366 32.96 -13.35 -21.65
N GLU A 367 33.95 -12.62 -22.15
CA GLU A 367 33.73 -11.56 -23.14
C GLU A 367 33.56 -12.14 -24.55
N LYS A 368 32.55 -11.65 -25.26
CA LYS A 368 32.20 -12.04 -26.63
C LYS A 368 31.95 -10.81 -27.49
N THR A 369 32.30 -10.88 -28.76
CA THR A 369 32.07 -9.80 -29.72
C THR A 369 30.80 -10.07 -30.51
N VAL A 370 29.91 -9.07 -30.60
CA VAL A 370 28.63 -9.14 -31.32
C VAL A 370 28.52 -7.94 -32.27
N ASN A 371 27.91 -8.13 -33.44
CA ASN A 371 27.76 -7.03 -34.38
C ASN A 371 26.64 -6.08 -33.96
N ARG A 372 26.80 -4.78 -34.23
CA ARG A 372 25.82 -3.76 -33.85
C ARG A 372 24.43 -3.94 -34.47
N ASN A 373 24.32 -4.63 -35.61
CA ASN A 373 23.05 -4.92 -36.29
C ASN A 373 22.27 -6.12 -35.70
N GLU A 374 22.95 -6.97 -34.94
CA GLU A 374 22.35 -8.17 -34.32
C GLU A 374 21.75 -7.87 -32.94
N VAL A 375 21.95 -6.65 -32.43
CA VAL A 375 21.54 -6.27 -31.08
C VAL A 375 20.98 -4.84 -31.04
N ILE A 376 20.11 -4.59 -30.07
CA ILE A 376 19.51 -3.28 -29.78
C ILE A 376 20.29 -2.67 -28.61
N TYR A 377 20.98 -1.55 -28.85
CA TYR A 377 21.71 -0.86 -27.79
C TYR A 377 20.77 -0.19 -26.80
N PHE A 378 21.03 -0.41 -25.51
CA PHE A 378 20.23 0.13 -24.41
C PHE A 378 21.12 0.69 -23.30
N ASN A 379 20.94 1.97 -22.99
CA ASN A 379 21.61 2.63 -21.89
C ASN A 379 20.56 3.39 -21.06
N PRO A 380 20.27 2.96 -19.82
CA PRO A 380 19.29 3.63 -18.97
C PRO A 380 19.55 5.12 -18.71
N ALA A 381 20.79 5.59 -18.89
CA ALA A 381 21.18 6.99 -18.74
C ALA A 381 21.06 7.83 -20.03
N SER A 382 20.73 7.22 -21.17
CA SER A 382 20.50 7.93 -22.43
C SER A 382 19.18 8.70 -22.40
N LEU A 383 19.12 9.76 -23.22
CA LEU A 383 17.88 10.48 -23.47
C LEU A 383 17.03 9.69 -24.47
N TYR A 384 15.82 9.33 -24.05
CA TYR A 384 14.81 8.67 -24.86
C TYR A 384 13.57 9.56 -24.95
N THR A 385 12.71 9.30 -25.93
CA THR A 385 11.39 9.95 -26.01
C THR A 385 10.60 9.59 -24.75
N GLU A 386 10.14 10.61 -24.03
CA GLU A 386 9.30 10.42 -22.85
C GLU A 386 7.82 10.36 -23.27
N GLU A 387 7.12 9.33 -22.83
CA GLU A 387 5.69 9.14 -23.06
C GLU A 387 5.02 8.55 -21.82
N ASP A 388 3.73 8.80 -21.67
CA ASP A 388 2.95 8.21 -20.59
C ASP A 388 2.70 6.71 -20.88
N PHE A 389 2.89 5.86 -19.86
CA PHE A 389 2.71 4.42 -20.01
C PHE A 389 1.31 4.06 -20.52
N MET A 390 0.26 4.72 -20.03
CA MET A 390 -1.12 4.48 -20.44
C MET A 390 -1.38 4.94 -21.88
N ASN A 391 -0.71 6.01 -22.33
CA ASN A 391 -0.76 6.43 -23.74
C ASN A 391 -0.13 5.41 -24.68
N LEU A 392 0.94 4.71 -24.26
CA LEU A 392 1.53 3.63 -25.05
C LEU A 392 0.71 2.34 -24.95
N LEU A 393 0.16 2.04 -23.76
CA LEU A 393 -0.63 0.85 -23.49
C LEU A 393 -1.86 0.73 -24.41
N GLN A 394 -2.47 1.84 -24.85
CA GLN A 394 -3.60 1.81 -25.79
C GLN A 394 -3.27 1.14 -27.14
N TYR A 395 -1.97 1.04 -27.47
CA TYR A 395 -1.47 0.37 -28.68
C TYR A 395 -1.08 -1.10 -28.44
N ALA A 396 -1.18 -1.58 -27.20
CA ALA A 396 -1.01 -3.00 -26.85
C ALA A 396 -2.24 -3.83 -27.21
N SER A 397 -2.14 -5.15 -27.24
CA SER A 397 -3.31 -6.02 -27.46
C SER A 397 -4.36 -5.86 -26.34
N PRO A 398 -5.66 -6.10 -26.62
CA PRO A 398 -6.71 -5.98 -25.61
C PRO A 398 -6.50 -6.87 -24.37
N VAL A 399 -5.81 -8.00 -24.53
CA VAL A 399 -5.47 -8.89 -23.42
C VAL A 399 -4.60 -8.16 -22.40
N ILE A 400 -3.62 -7.38 -22.88
CA ILE A 400 -2.72 -6.61 -22.03
C ILE A 400 -3.41 -5.37 -21.50
N GLN A 401 -4.12 -4.60 -22.35
CA GLN A 401 -4.82 -3.38 -21.91
C GLN A 401 -5.70 -3.61 -20.67
N ASN A 402 -6.42 -4.73 -20.63
CA ASN A 402 -7.34 -5.05 -19.54
C ASN A 402 -6.67 -5.70 -18.31
N ASN A 403 -5.45 -6.23 -18.44
CA ASN A 403 -4.84 -7.08 -17.42
C ASN A 403 -3.38 -6.72 -17.11
N TYR A 404 -2.84 -5.62 -17.64
CA TYR A 404 -1.42 -5.29 -17.55
C TYR A 404 -0.91 -5.29 -16.10
N LEU A 405 -1.69 -4.79 -15.14
CA LEU A 405 -1.33 -4.77 -13.71
C LEU A 405 -1.06 -6.17 -13.15
N PHE A 406 -1.80 -7.18 -13.59
CA PHE A 406 -1.58 -8.54 -13.12
C PHE A 406 -0.23 -9.08 -13.60
N TYR A 407 0.10 -8.86 -14.88
CA TYR A 407 1.33 -9.39 -15.47
C TYR A 407 2.56 -8.54 -15.12
N SER A 408 2.44 -7.22 -15.09
CA SER A 408 3.55 -6.33 -14.75
C SER A 408 3.94 -6.38 -13.27
N ASN A 409 3.08 -6.88 -12.38
CA ASN A 409 3.39 -7.08 -10.97
C ASN A 409 4.50 -8.11 -10.69
N TYR A 410 4.83 -8.95 -11.67
CA TYR A 410 5.95 -9.89 -11.55
C TYR A 410 7.29 -9.27 -11.96
N LEU A 411 7.30 -8.10 -12.62
CA LEU A 411 8.53 -7.39 -12.98
C LEU A 411 9.27 -6.91 -11.74
N ASN A 412 10.60 -6.96 -11.80
CA ASN A 412 11.55 -6.77 -10.69
C ASN A 412 11.30 -7.72 -9.51
N GLY A 413 10.53 -8.79 -9.74
CA GLY A 413 10.26 -9.85 -8.79
C GLY A 413 11.23 -11.02 -8.94
N ASP A 414 11.10 -11.94 -7.99
CA ASP A 414 11.85 -13.19 -7.94
C ASP A 414 11.30 -14.19 -8.96
N ARG A 415 12.19 -14.84 -9.70
CA ARG A 415 11.86 -15.82 -10.74
C ARG A 415 11.12 -17.03 -10.15
N ASP A 416 11.54 -17.56 -9.00
CA ASP A 416 10.88 -18.72 -8.38
C ASP A 416 9.44 -18.39 -8.00
N PHE A 417 9.20 -17.14 -7.57
CA PHE A 417 7.84 -16.67 -7.29
C PHE A 417 6.96 -16.63 -8.54
N LEU A 418 7.49 -16.16 -9.68
CA LEU A 418 6.78 -16.18 -10.95
C LEU A 418 6.47 -17.62 -11.39
N GLU A 419 7.46 -18.52 -11.35
CA GLU A 419 7.32 -19.93 -11.74
C GLU A 419 6.31 -20.69 -10.87
N ALA A 420 6.15 -20.31 -9.60
CA ALA A 420 5.17 -20.90 -8.71
C ALA A 420 3.72 -20.45 -8.98
N ASN A 421 3.53 -19.30 -9.65
CA ASN A 421 2.21 -18.66 -9.81
C ASN A 421 1.73 -18.61 -11.27
N ILE A 422 2.62 -18.81 -12.25
CA ILE A 422 2.30 -18.80 -13.67
C ILE A 422 2.74 -20.11 -14.33
N THR A 423 1.87 -20.67 -15.17
CA THR A 423 2.20 -21.83 -16.01
C THR A 423 2.85 -21.38 -17.31
N PHE A 424 3.92 -22.07 -17.71
CA PHE A 424 4.71 -21.75 -18.90
C PHE A 424 4.61 -22.86 -19.95
N ASP A 425 4.47 -22.48 -21.23
CA ASP A 425 4.61 -23.39 -22.38
C ASP A 425 6.09 -23.63 -22.71
N VAL A 426 6.91 -22.58 -22.57
CA VAL A 426 8.36 -22.61 -22.72
C VAL A 426 8.98 -21.94 -21.51
N LEU A 427 10.00 -22.55 -20.93
CA LEU A 427 10.75 -22.00 -19.79
C LEU A 427 12.22 -22.40 -19.92
N ASP A 428 13.09 -21.41 -20.06
CA ASP A 428 14.55 -21.59 -20.09
C ASP A 428 15.28 -20.60 -19.18
N GLU A 429 16.60 -20.53 -19.30
CA GLU A 429 17.43 -19.67 -18.45
C GLU A 429 17.18 -18.16 -18.67
N ASN A 430 16.75 -17.76 -19.87
CA ASN A 430 16.64 -16.36 -20.28
C ASN A 430 15.19 -15.89 -20.41
N HIS A 431 14.23 -16.79 -20.64
CA HIS A 431 12.83 -16.41 -20.81
C HIS A 431 11.82 -17.50 -20.43
N GLY A 432 10.56 -17.08 -20.26
CA GLY A 432 9.41 -17.97 -20.06
C GLY A 432 8.16 -17.46 -20.78
N SER A 433 7.61 -18.24 -21.71
CA SER A 433 6.36 -17.93 -22.42
C SER A 433 5.14 -18.49 -21.70
N VAL A 434 4.21 -17.61 -21.35
CA VAL A 434 3.02 -17.93 -20.53
C VAL A 434 2.07 -18.84 -21.30
N ALA A 435 1.60 -19.89 -20.64
CA ALA A 435 0.76 -20.89 -21.26
C ALA A 435 -0.57 -20.32 -21.75
N GLY A 436 -0.80 -20.35 -23.07
CA GLY A 436 -2.04 -19.90 -23.71
C GLY A 436 -2.26 -18.38 -23.72
N ILE A 437 -1.25 -17.57 -23.39
CA ILE A 437 -1.33 -16.10 -23.37
C ILE A 437 -0.09 -15.55 -24.07
N PRO A 438 -0.21 -14.57 -24.99
CA PRO A 438 0.92 -14.02 -25.75
C PRO A 438 1.76 -13.06 -24.89
N ILE A 439 2.34 -13.60 -23.82
CA ILE A 439 3.24 -12.91 -22.90
C ILE A 439 4.47 -13.78 -22.70
N THR A 440 5.65 -13.16 -22.82
CA THR A 440 6.93 -13.80 -22.49
C THR A 440 7.64 -12.97 -21.46
N TYR A 441 8.02 -13.56 -20.33
CA TYR A 441 8.88 -12.90 -19.35
C TYR A 441 10.34 -13.15 -19.67
N HIS A 442 11.20 -12.15 -19.45
CA HIS A 442 12.63 -12.23 -19.65
C HIS A 442 13.37 -12.17 -18.30
N PHE A 443 14.37 -13.02 -18.14
CA PHE A 443 15.08 -13.24 -16.89
C PHE A 443 16.53 -12.80 -16.97
N SER A 444 17.00 -12.21 -15.87
CA SER A 444 18.42 -11.99 -15.63
C SER A 444 18.74 -12.66 -14.31
N ARG A 445 19.33 -13.86 -14.40
CA ARG A 445 19.50 -14.78 -13.25
C ARG A 445 18.14 -15.07 -12.59
N ASP A 446 18.01 -14.74 -11.31
CA ASP A 446 16.82 -15.02 -10.50
C ASP A 446 15.79 -13.87 -10.51
N THR A 447 15.95 -12.88 -11.41
CA THR A 447 15.08 -11.70 -11.48
C THR A 447 14.35 -11.60 -12.81
N VAL A 448 13.06 -11.32 -12.74
CA VAL A 448 12.22 -11.01 -13.91
C VAL A 448 12.38 -9.53 -14.24
N PHE A 449 13.14 -9.19 -15.28
CA PHE A 449 13.47 -7.79 -15.55
C PHE A 449 12.59 -7.16 -16.62
N SER A 450 11.99 -7.95 -17.52
CA SER A 450 11.06 -7.43 -18.52
C SER A 450 9.97 -8.42 -18.92
N MET A 451 8.92 -7.89 -19.55
CA MET A 451 7.85 -8.69 -20.15
C MET A 451 7.62 -8.23 -21.58
N GLU A 452 7.50 -9.19 -22.48
CA GLU A 452 7.15 -9.01 -23.87
C GLU A 452 5.68 -9.34 -24.10
N PHE A 453 5.01 -8.57 -24.96
CA PHE A 453 3.63 -8.81 -25.35
C PHE A 453 3.27 -8.18 -26.70
N GLU A 454 2.18 -8.67 -27.31
CA GLU A 454 1.71 -8.22 -28.63
C GLU A 454 1.07 -6.83 -28.60
N GLY A 455 1.26 -6.09 -29.69
CA GLY A 455 0.52 -4.88 -30.05
C GLY A 455 -0.91 -5.17 -30.52
N ALA A 456 -1.72 -4.12 -30.67
CA ALA A 456 -3.07 -4.25 -31.24
C ALA A 456 -3.03 -4.65 -32.73
N GLU A 457 -4.01 -5.41 -33.21
CA GLU A 457 -4.07 -5.87 -34.61
C GLU A 457 -4.07 -4.71 -35.63
N ASN A 458 -4.64 -3.56 -35.29
CA ASN A 458 -4.65 -2.34 -36.11
C ASN A 458 -3.84 -1.22 -35.43
N ASN A 459 -2.61 -1.53 -35.03
CA ASN A 459 -1.75 -0.57 -34.33
C ASN A 459 -1.34 0.58 -35.26
N LYS A 460 -1.65 1.82 -34.86
CA LYS A 460 -1.35 3.06 -35.59
C LYS A 460 -0.23 3.88 -34.98
N ILE A 461 0.46 3.35 -33.96
CA ILE A 461 1.45 4.11 -33.20
C ILE A 461 2.55 4.73 -34.08
N THR A 462 3.01 4.02 -35.11
CA THR A 462 4.03 4.51 -36.04
C THR A 462 3.57 5.78 -36.76
N GLU A 463 2.30 5.85 -37.14
CA GLU A 463 1.70 7.03 -37.78
C GLU A 463 1.41 8.13 -36.76
N ASP A 464 0.80 7.76 -35.63
CA ASP A 464 0.36 8.69 -34.59
C ASP A 464 1.54 9.44 -33.93
N LEU A 465 2.68 8.75 -33.74
CA LEU A 465 3.89 9.29 -33.11
C LEU A 465 5.03 9.59 -34.10
N ASN A 466 4.79 9.45 -35.41
CA ASN A 466 5.79 9.65 -36.47
C ASN A 466 7.09 8.85 -36.24
N LEU A 467 6.98 7.57 -35.89
CA LEU A 467 8.14 6.72 -35.65
C LEU A 467 8.80 6.31 -36.97
N THR A 468 10.11 6.52 -37.09
CA THR A 468 10.87 6.24 -38.32
C THR A 468 11.79 5.02 -38.20
N GLY A 469 11.97 4.47 -36.99
CA GLY A 469 12.85 3.32 -36.73
C GLY A 469 12.08 2.01 -36.61
N GLU A 470 12.75 0.89 -36.91
CA GLU A 470 12.21 -0.45 -36.69
C GLU A 470 12.01 -0.76 -35.20
N VAL A 471 12.89 -0.23 -34.36
CA VAL A 471 12.82 -0.33 -32.90
C VAL A 471 12.85 1.06 -32.31
N THR A 472 11.90 1.37 -31.43
CA THR A 472 11.83 2.63 -30.70
C THR A 472 11.80 2.37 -29.20
N ILE A 473 12.59 3.12 -28.44
CA ILE A 473 12.65 3.02 -26.97
C ILE A 473 12.00 4.28 -26.39
N PHE A 474 10.97 4.08 -25.58
CA PHE A 474 10.29 5.12 -24.81
C PHE A 474 10.70 5.04 -23.35
N ARG A 475 10.90 6.19 -22.73
CA ARG A 475 10.98 6.31 -21.28
C ARG A 475 9.59 6.57 -20.74
N VAL A 476 9.19 5.77 -19.76
CA VAL A 476 7.89 5.88 -19.08
C VAL A 476 8.13 6.03 -17.56
N ASP A 477 7.11 6.44 -16.81
CA ASP A 477 7.24 6.81 -15.38
C ASP A 477 8.00 5.77 -14.54
N GLU A 478 7.69 4.49 -14.72
CA GLU A 478 8.26 3.39 -13.94
C GLU A 478 9.31 2.57 -14.71
N GLY A 479 9.81 3.02 -15.87
CA GLY A 479 10.84 2.30 -16.61
C GLY A 479 10.92 2.63 -18.10
N PHE A 480 10.93 1.60 -18.94
CA PHE A 480 11.11 1.74 -20.39
C PHE A 480 10.17 0.82 -21.16
N MET A 481 9.63 1.32 -22.28
CA MET A 481 8.90 0.50 -23.25
C MET A 481 9.66 0.48 -24.57
N ILE A 482 9.98 -0.71 -25.06
CA ILE A 482 10.62 -0.92 -26.34
C ILE A 482 9.55 -1.42 -27.30
N TYR A 483 9.35 -0.71 -28.41
CA TYR A 483 8.42 -1.08 -29.46
C TYR A 483 9.18 -1.57 -30.68
N ASP A 484 8.84 -2.78 -31.14
CA ASP A 484 9.28 -3.33 -32.41
C ASP A 484 8.14 -3.20 -33.44
N SER A 485 8.32 -2.31 -34.41
CA SER A 485 7.29 -1.99 -35.40
C SER A 485 7.12 -3.05 -36.49
N VAL A 486 8.11 -3.94 -36.69
CA VAL A 486 8.07 -4.97 -37.74
C VAL A 486 7.34 -6.22 -37.23
N GLN A 487 7.54 -6.61 -35.97
CA GLN A 487 6.78 -7.69 -35.33
C GLN A 487 5.49 -7.22 -34.65
N ASN A 488 5.32 -5.90 -34.46
CA ASN A 488 4.25 -5.31 -33.66
C ASN A 488 4.24 -5.85 -32.22
N ASN A 489 5.42 -5.92 -31.60
CA ASN A 489 5.59 -6.38 -30.21
C ASN A 489 6.17 -5.29 -29.33
N TRP A 490 5.85 -5.40 -28.04
CA TRP A 490 6.31 -4.52 -26.98
C TRP A 490 7.17 -5.30 -26.00
N ASN A 491 8.22 -4.69 -25.49
CA ASN A 491 8.96 -5.16 -24.31
C ASN A 491 8.91 -4.07 -23.23
N TYR A 492 8.33 -4.39 -22.09
CA TYR A 492 8.20 -3.47 -20.96
C TYR A 492 9.19 -3.85 -19.85
N LEU A 493 10.04 -2.89 -19.50
CA LEU A 493 11.00 -2.97 -18.42
C LEU A 493 10.57 -2.03 -17.30
N ARG A 494 10.50 -2.54 -16.08
CA ARG A 494 10.24 -1.72 -14.89
C ARG A 494 11.56 -1.48 -14.17
N ARG A 495 11.77 -0.29 -13.61
CA ARG A 495 13.01 0.08 -12.91
C ARG A 495 13.01 -0.28 -11.43
#